data_AF-A0ABD3P3S4-F1
#
_entry.id   AF-A0ABD3P3S4-F1
#
_cell.length_a   1.000
_cell.length_b   1.000
_cell.length_c   1.000
_cell.angle_alpha   90.00
_cell.angle_beta   90.00
_cell.angle_gamma   90.00
#
_symmetry.space_group_name_H-M   'P 1'
#
loop_
_entity.id
_entity.type
_entity.pdbx_description
1 polymer ?
#
loop_
_entity_poly.entity_id
_entity_poly.type
_entity_poly.pdbx_seq_one_letter_code
_entity_poly.pdbx_strand_id
1 'polypeptide(L)'
;MWKNLLFILALRSRNHRARAYAPLALHHLYEVGQEDEIVISLRGHDLDGDETVATITRLPTMGTLYQLSQIFNVHGYDPKAGTPINTTPTKVTGKKSRVVYRRPIIDLDILSGMIIRDADEFEYTVNDGSDESLAGTVTLVMDSSRQLVSSDFRFSDEGWSTVGNKASQVQYEGVSRGELKKYIYAADDLIDVDNEKNDRRLWKFLLPEKFTGWFGSWYGGTFEFTLSSFGSDCSGANNHWVDETFRPLNLVEIYCKSCDLFKGATIGFPLSATDGFDGQLTNFTISMNETSGWRKDPQNILYEWTTPTKCSFIEVLSGITSVKILGDFTNWYETIGIDNVRWIAAPSKGRYHLPICAQDSPDCRACSC
;
A
#
# COMPACT_ATOMS: atom_id res chain seq x y z
N MET A 1 8.39 57.81 -63.76
CA MET A 1 8.91 56.44 -63.99
C MET A 1 9.33 55.88 -62.63
N TRP A 2 8.56 54.93 -62.08
CA TRP A 2 9.01 53.60 -61.63
C TRP A 2 10.06 53.61 -60.51
N LYS A 3 9.99 52.84 -59.41
CA LYS A 3 9.09 51.80 -58.88
C LYS A 3 9.64 51.46 -57.47
N ASN A 4 8.75 51.22 -56.51
CA ASN A 4 8.79 50.25 -55.40
C ASN A 4 10.12 49.89 -54.72
N LEU A 5 10.17 49.95 -53.38
CA LEU A 5 9.91 48.77 -52.52
C LEU A 5 9.88 49.17 -51.03
N LEU A 6 8.69 49.01 -50.41
CA LEU A 6 8.56 48.84 -48.96
C LEU A 6 9.12 47.46 -48.57
N PHE A 7 9.98 47.41 -47.55
CA PHE A 7 10.24 46.17 -46.81
C PHE A 7 9.64 46.30 -45.41
N ILE A 8 8.46 45.71 -45.24
CA ILE A 8 7.88 45.42 -43.93
C ILE A 8 8.54 44.14 -43.45
N LEU A 9 9.46 44.26 -42.48
CA LEU A 9 9.92 43.10 -41.71
C LEU A 9 8.82 42.72 -40.71
N ALA A 10 7.91 41.84 -41.13
CA ALA A 10 7.06 41.13 -40.20
C ALA A 10 7.93 40.07 -39.50
N LEU A 11 8.39 40.38 -38.29
CA LEU A 11 8.84 39.36 -37.34
C LEU A 11 7.66 38.44 -37.05
N ARG A 12 7.55 37.33 -37.79
CA ARG A 12 6.86 36.14 -37.29
C ARG A 12 7.69 35.65 -36.10
N SER A 13 7.34 36.08 -34.88
CA SER A 13 7.65 35.26 -33.73
C SER A 13 6.98 33.92 -33.99
N ARG A 14 7.78 32.89 -34.26
CA ARG A 14 7.30 31.53 -34.06
C ARG A 14 7.00 31.46 -32.57
N ASN A 15 5.73 31.54 -32.21
CA ASN A 15 5.24 31.06 -30.93
C ASN A 15 5.65 29.59 -30.87
N HIS A 16 6.84 29.33 -30.34
CA HIS A 16 7.07 28.09 -29.61
C HIS A 16 6.09 28.16 -28.45
N ARG A 17 4.87 27.64 -28.66
CA ARG A 17 4.09 27.17 -27.53
C ARG A 17 5.01 26.18 -26.86
N ALA A 18 5.48 26.51 -25.66
CA ALA A 18 5.97 25.51 -24.73
C ALA A 18 4.90 24.40 -24.75
N ARG A 19 5.34 23.16 -24.89
CA ARG A 19 4.42 22.03 -24.83
C ARG A 19 3.81 22.08 -23.44
N ALA A 20 2.55 22.51 -23.34
CA ALA A 20 1.82 22.49 -22.07
C ALA A 20 1.85 21.05 -21.56
N TYR A 21 2.32 20.86 -20.33
CA TYR A 21 2.30 19.55 -19.70
C TYR A 21 0.97 19.41 -18.98
N ALA A 22 0.28 18.28 -19.19
CA ALA A 22 -0.92 18.00 -18.43
C ALA A 22 -0.58 17.99 -16.93
N PRO A 23 -1.45 18.55 -16.07
CA PRO A 23 -1.20 18.61 -14.65
C PRO A 23 -1.28 17.20 -14.04
N LEU A 24 -0.77 17.09 -12.81
CA LEU A 24 -0.70 15.85 -12.06
C LEU A 24 -1.58 15.94 -10.81
N ALA A 25 -2.60 15.09 -10.71
CA ALA A 25 -3.35 14.92 -9.46
C ALA A 25 -2.57 13.98 -8.54
N LEU A 26 -2.27 14.43 -7.33
CA LEU A 26 -1.38 13.71 -6.43
C LEU A 26 -2.14 12.76 -5.50
N HIS A 27 -1.62 11.55 -5.32
CA HIS A 27 -2.06 10.61 -4.30
C HIS A 27 -1.75 11.13 -2.91
N HIS A 28 -2.71 11.00 -2.01
CA HIS A 28 -2.62 11.50 -0.65
C HIS A 28 -3.05 10.47 0.38
N LEU A 29 -2.42 10.52 1.55
CA LEU A 29 -2.88 9.81 2.74
C LEU A 29 -3.13 10.83 3.85
N TYR A 30 -4.36 10.83 4.38
CA TYR A 30 -4.74 11.64 5.53
C TYR A 30 -5.12 10.74 6.70
N GLU A 31 -4.62 11.10 7.87
CA GLU A 31 -5.10 10.56 9.14
C GLU A 31 -6.37 11.35 9.55
N VAL A 32 -7.47 10.62 9.72
CA VAL A 32 -8.73 11.13 10.24
C VAL A 32 -8.75 10.78 11.72
N GLY A 33 -8.48 11.78 12.56
CA GLY A 33 -8.52 11.63 14.02
C GLY A 33 -9.93 11.39 14.55
N GLN A 34 -10.08 11.47 15.88
CA GLN A 34 -11.40 11.39 16.54
C GLN A 34 -12.30 12.61 16.25
N GLU A 35 -11.74 13.67 15.65
CA GLU A 35 -12.52 14.79 15.14
C GLU A 35 -13.34 14.31 13.93
N ASP A 36 -14.66 14.45 13.99
CA ASP A 36 -15.59 13.95 12.97
C ASP A 36 -15.36 14.56 11.57
N GLU A 37 -14.55 15.62 11.46
CA GLU A 37 -14.27 16.35 10.22
C GLU A 37 -12.79 16.73 10.03
N ILE A 38 -12.28 16.49 8.82
CA ILE A 38 -10.97 16.98 8.38
C ILE A 38 -11.07 17.77 7.08
N VAL A 39 -10.19 18.76 6.92
CA VAL A 39 -10.04 19.51 5.67
C VAL A 39 -8.97 18.84 4.82
N ILE A 40 -9.34 18.45 3.61
CA ILE A 40 -8.47 17.80 2.64
C ILE A 40 -8.09 18.80 1.56
N SER A 41 -6.81 18.90 1.26
CA SER A 41 -6.28 19.67 0.14
C SER A 41 -6.03 18.72 -1.03
N LEU A 42 -6.75 18.92 -2.13
CA LEU A 42 -6.60 18.16 -3.38
C LEU A 42 -5.58 18.89 -4.24
N ARG A 43 -4.31 18.50 -4.11
CA ARG A 43 -3.21 19.25 -4.71
C ARG A 43 -2.93 18.73 -6.12
N GLY A 44 -3.06 19.61 -7.10
CA GLY A 44 -2.46 19.42 -8.40
C GLY A 44 -1.02 19.91 -8.41
N HIS A 45 -0.17 19.24 -9.18
CA HIS A 45 1.11 19.80 -9.60
C HIS A 45 1.05 20.05 -11.10
N ASP A 46 1.16 21.32 -11.47
CA ASP A 46 1.40 21.70 -12.85
C ASP A 46 2.86 22.17 -13.01
N LEU A 47 3.51 21.73 -14.08
CA LEU A 47 4.91 22.04 -14.37
C LEU A 47 5.07 23.46 -14.92
N ASP A 48 4.03 23.99 -15.56
CA ASP A 48 4.03 25.35 -16.12
C ASP A 48 3.66 26.40 -15.06
N GLY A 49 3.14 25.97 -13.90
CA GLY A 49 2.88 26.78 -12.71
C GLY A 49 1.47 27.35 -12.64
N ASP A 50 0.56 26.86 -13.48
CA ASP A 50 -0.83 27.31 -13.56
C ASP A 50 -1.66 26.87 -12.34
N GLU A 51 -2.71 27.64 -12.03
CA GLU A 51 -3.59 27.32 -10.91
C GLU A 51 -4.50 26.15 -11.28
N THR A 52 -4.40 25.07 -10.50
CA THR A 52 -5.19 23.86 -10.74
C THR A 52 -6.50 23.85 -9.97
N VAL A 53 -7.59 23.45 -10.63
CA VAL A 53 -8.91 23.24 -10.01
C VAL A 53 -9.25 21.76 -10.00
N ALA A 54 -9.62 21.23 -8.83
CA ALA A 54 -9.97 19.83 -8.66
C ALA A 54 -11.43 19.51 -9.01
N THR A 55 -11.65 18.29 -9.50
CA THR A 55 -12.97 17.67 -9.71
C THR A 55 -12.98 16.31 -9.04
N ILE A 56 -13.96 16.07 -8.17
CA ILE A 56 -14.18 14.75 -7.56
C ILE A 56 -14.75 13.80 -8.61
N THR A 57 -14.11 12.65 -8.81
CA THR A 57 -14.49 11.65 -9.83
C THR A 57 -15.02 10.36 -9.21
N ARG A 58 -14.59 10.01 -7.99
CA ARG A 58 -15.14 8.91 -7.17
C ARG A 58 -15.42 9.41 -5.77
N LEU A 59 -16.55 9.00 -5.17
CA LEU A 59 -16.89 9.34 -3.78
C LEU A 59 -16.31 8.31 -2.80
N PRO A 60 -16.07 8.70 -1.53
CA PRO A 60 -15.84 7.73 -0.46
C PRO A 60 -16.99 6.75 -0.33
N THR A 61 -16.68 5.56 0.19
CA THR A 61 -17.67 4.50 0.41
C THR A 61 -18.33 4.61 1.77
N MET A 62 -17.63 5.16 2.77
CA MET A 62 -18.10 5.19 4.16
C MET A 62 -18.49 6.60 4.60
N GLY A 63 -17.62 7.59 4.42
CA GLY A 63 -17.89 8.96 4.82
C GLY A 63 -18.59 9.81 3.79
N THR A 64 -18.63 11.12 4.06
CA THR A 64 -19.27 12.09 3.17
C THR A 64 -18.34 13.26 2.92
N LEU A 65 -18.21 13.63 1.64
CA LEU A 65 -17.49 14.83 1.24
C LEU A 65 -18.42 16.03 1.23
N TYR A 66 -17.87 17.19 1.59
CA TYR A 66 -18.54 18.48 1.55
C TYR A 66 -17.65 19.50 0.84
N GLN A 67 -18.28 20.42 0.11
CA GLN A 67 -17.65 21.68 -0.23
C GLN A 67 -17.32 22.43 1.06
N LEU A 68 -16.33 23.32 1.02
CA LEU A 68 -16.11 24.24 2.15
C LEU A 68 -17.31 25.17 2.29
N SER A 69 -17.69 25.47 3.53
CA SER A 69 -18.63 26.57 3.77
C SER A 69 -18.02 27.89 3.29
N GLN A 70 -18.88 28.83 2.88
CA GLN A 70 -18.41 30.15 2.45
C GLN A 70 -17.63 30.86 3.58
N ILE A 71 -18.11 30.75 4.82
CA ILE A 71 -17.49 31.40 6.00
C ILE A 71 -16.10 30.84 6.24
N PHE A 72 -15.94 29.52 6.24
CA PHE A 72 -14.65 28.88 6.44
C PHE A 72 -13.69 29.13 5.26
N ASN A 73 -14.21 29.09 4.03
CA ASN A 73 -13.39 29.32 2.83
C ASN A 73 -12.83 30.75 2.76
N VAL A 74 -13.57 31.74 3.26
CA VAL A 74 -13.17 33.15 3.23
C VAL A 74 -12.39 33.56 4.48
N HIS A 75 -12.86 33.17 5.67
CA HIS A 75 -12.37 33.68 6.95
C HIS A 75 -11.65 32.63 7.81
N GLY A 76 -11.82 31.34 7.54
CA GLY A 76 -11.18 30.25 8.28
C GLY A 76 -11.84 29.86 9.60
N TYR A 77 -13.04 30.38 9.91
CA TYR A 77 -13.82 30.00 11.09
C TYR A 77 -14.93 29.00 10.74
N ASP A 78 -15.32 28.20 11.74
CA ASP A 78 -16.40 27.23 11.60
C ASP A 78 -17.75 27.85 11.19
N PRO A 79 -18.63 27.08 10.53
CA PRO A 79 -18.51 25.65 10.22
C PRO A 79 -17.59 25.38 9.02
N LYS A 80 -16.74 24.34 9.07
CA LYS A 80 -15.91 23.92 7.92
C LYS A 80 -16.76 23.41 6.75
N ALA A 81 -17.69 22.50 7.03
CA ALA A 81 -18.52 21.83 6.02
C ALA A 81 -19.61 22.77 5.48
N GLY A 82 -19.76 22.78 4.15
CA GLY A 82 -20.82 23.45 3.40
C GLY A 82 -21.80 22.46 2.78
N THR A 83 -22.01 22.55 1.47
CA THR A 83 -22.91 21.66 0.73
C THR A 83 -22.29 20.26 0.56
N PRO A 84 -23.03 19.16 0.84
CA PRO A 84 -22.54 17.80 0.60
C PRO A 84 -22.31 17.53 -0.89
N ILE A 85 -21.32 16.69 -1.18
CA ILE A 85 -20.98 16.22 -2.52
C ILE A 85 -21.50 14.79 -2.66
N ASN A 86 -22.65 14.65 -3.33
CA ASN A 86 -23.38 13.37 -3.44
C ASN A 86 -23.35 12.76 -4.84
N THR A 87 -22.69 13.42 -5.80
CA THR A 87 -22.64 13.00 -7.20
C THR A 87 -21.25 13.20 -7.75
N THR A 88 -20.86 12.39 -8.73
CA THR A 88 -19.65 12.60 -9.53
C THR A 88 -20.00 12.67 -11.02
N PRO A 89 -19.29 13.48 -11.81
CA PRO A 89 -18.19 14.37 -11.40
C PRO A 89 -18.72 15.63 -10.65
N THR A 90 -17.97 16.12 -9.65
CA THR A 90 -18.27 17.40 -8.96
C THR A 90 -17.05 18.30 -8.88
N LYS A 91 -17.16 19.51 -9.46
CA LYS A 91 -16.10 20.52 -9.39
C LYS A 91 -15.99 21.09 -7.97
N VAL A 92 -14.77 21.22 -7.47
CA VAL A 92 -14.49 21.78 -6.13
C VAL A 92 -14.50 23.31 -6.19
N THR A 93 -15.21 23.93 -5.24
CA THR A 93 -15.38 25.40 -5.19
C THR A 93 -14.57 26.07 -4.07
N GLY A 94 -14.04 25.27 -3.14
CA GLY A 94 -13.15 25.75 -2.07
C GLY A 94 -11.83 26.30 -2.63
N LYS A 95 -11.33 27.41 -2.06
CA LYS A 95 -10.01 27.97 -2.41
C LYS A 95 -8.93 26.90 -2.25
N LYS A 96 -7.98 26.87 -3.19
CA LYS A 96 -6.88 25.88 -3.24
C LYS A 96 -7.36 24.43 -3.34
N SER A 97 -8.50 24.20 -4.00
CA SER A 97 -9.06 22.85 -4.23
C SER A 97 -9.20 22.05 -2.95
N ARG A 98 -9.82 22.66 -1.93
CA ARG A 98 -10.06 22.01 -0.64
C ARG A 98 -11.48 21.45 -0.57
N VAL A 99 -11.64 20.34 0.15
CA VAL A 99 -12.92 19.75 0.53
C VAL A 99 -12.89 19.39 2.02
N VAL A 100 -14.05 19.15 2.61
CA VAL A 100 -14.17 18.61 3.97
C VAL A 100 -14.62 17.17 3.86
N TYR A 101 -13.91 16.26 4.51
CA TYR A 101 -14.37 14.90 4.73
C TYR A 101 -14.96 14.80 6.12
N ARG A 102 -16.19 14.31 6.22
CA ARG A 102 -16.82 13.95 7.48
C ARG A 102 -16.87 12.43 7.60
N ARG A 103 -16.33 11.91 8.69
CA ARG A 103 -16.41 10.49 9.03
C ARG A 103 -17.88 10.10 9.20
N PRO A 104 -18.30 8.88 8.80
CA PRO A 104 -19.63 8.42 9.16
C PRO A 104 -19.75 8.32 10.68
N ILE A 105 -20.91 8.71 11.22
CA ILE A 105 -21.24 8.48 12.62
C ILE A 105 -21.51 6.98 12.75
N ILE A 106 -20.48 6.21 13.09
CA ILE A 106 -20.63 4.78 13.32
C ILE A 106 -20.75 4.56 14.83
N ASP A 107 -21.98 4.37 15.28
CA ASP A 107 -22.33 3.98 16.65
C ASP A 107 -22.38 2.43 16.77
N LEU A 108 -21.41 1.72 16.18
CA LEU A 108 -21.41 0.26 16.07
C LEU A 108 -20.04 -0.34 16.41
N ASP A 109 -19.75 -0.44 17.70
CA ASP A 109 -18.62 -1.21 18.23
C ASP A 109 -19.01 -2.54 18.89
N ILE A 110 -20.25 -3.05 18.78
CA ILE A 110 -20.62 -4.20 19.66
C ILE A 110 -21.47 -5.33 19.06
N LEU A 111 -22.14 -5.18 17.90
CA LEU A 111 -23.11 -6.21 17.46
C LEU A 111 -22.77 -7.01 16.20
N SER A 112 -21.75 -6.64 15.42
CA SER A 112 -21.40 -7.35 14.17
C SER A 112 -19.95 -7.83 14.09
N GLY A 113 -19.11 -7.54 15.09
CA GLY A 113 -17.67 -7.84 15.02
C GLY A 113 -16.92 -7.08 13.91
N MET A 114 -17.59 -6.17 13.22
CA MET A 114 -17.04 -5.35 12.14
C MET A 114 -16.53 -4.06 12.74
N ILE A 115 -15.28 -4.07 13.23
CA ILE A 115 -14.62 -2.79 13.48
C ILE A 115 -14.29 -2.22 12.12
N ILE A 116 -14.85 -1.05 11.82
CA ILE A 116 -14.44 -0.22 10.67
C ILE A 116 -13.06 0.34 11.01
N ARG A 117 -12.04 -0.52 10.89
CA ARG A 117 -10.61 -0.19 10.85
C ARG A 117 -10.14 0.11 9.44
N ASP A 118 -11.04 0.01 8.48
CA ASP A 118 -10.73 0.10 7.07
C ASP A 118 -10.48 1.57 6.69
N ALA A 119 -9.51 1.76 5.81
CA ALA A 119 -9.33 3.05 5.15
C ALA A 119 -10.57 3.36 4.30
N ASP A 120 -10.87 4.64 4.10
CA ASP A 120 -11.81 5.08 3.07
C ASP A 120 -11.04 5.75 1.93
N GLU A 121 -11.61 5.75 0.74
CA GLU A 121 -10.91 6.21 -0.46
C GLU A 121 -11.80 6.97 -1.41
N PHE A 122 -11.28 8.01 -2.02
CA PHE A 122 -11.96 8.73 -3.09
C PHE A 122 -10.95 9.24 -4.13
N GLU A 123 -11.45 9.59 -5.32
CA GLU A 123 -10.60 10.00 -6.44
C GLU A 123 -10.97 11.39 -6.94
N TYR A 124 -9.97 12.08 -7.49
CA TYR A 124 -10.12 13.40 -8.08
C TYR A 124 -9.19 13.60 -9.27
N THR A 125 -9.59 14.46 -10.20
CA THR A 125 -8.72 15.00 -11.25
C THR A 125 -8.43 16.47 -10.95
N VAL A 126 -7.39 17.00 -11.58
CA VAL A 126 -7.08 18.43 -11.59
C VAL A 126 -7.00 18.95 -13.01
N ASN A 127 -7.46 20.19 -13.21
CA ASN A 127 -7.40 20.88 -14.49
C ASN A 127 -6.73 22.23 -14.30
N ASP A 128 -5.79 22.57 -15.17
CA ASP A 128 -5.00 23.81 -15.17
C ASP A 128 -5.62 24.92 -16.05
N GLY A 129 -6.80 24.68 -16.62
CA GLY A 129 -7.48 25.55 -17.59
C GLY A 129 -7.30 25.13 -19.05
N SER A 130 -6.37 24.22 -19.33
CA SER A 130 -6.10 23.66 -20.67
C SER A 130 -6.32 22.15 -20.69
N ASP A 131 -5.58 21.42 -19.86
CA ASP A 131 -5.51 19.97 -19.84
C ASP A 131 -6.03 19.39 -18.51
N GLU A 132 -6.57 18.17 -18.56
CA GLU A 132 -7.02 17.44 -17.38
C GLU A 132 -6.02 16.33 -17.02
N SER A 133 -5.74 16.19 -15.73
CA SER A 133 -4.87 15.14 -15.21
C SER A 133 -5.52 13.76 -15.28
N LEU A 134 -4.70 12.72 -15.13
CA LEU A 134 -5.21 11.44 -14.64
C LEU A 134 -5.72 11.58 -13.20
N ALA A 135 -6.54 10.62 -12.76
CA ALA A 135 -7.10 10.65 -11.42
C ALA A 135 -6.03 10.38 -10.35
N GLY A 136 -6.00 11.20 -9.30
CA GLY A 136 -5.28 10.94 -8.06
C GLY A 136 -6.22 10.37 -7.00
N THR A 137 -5.67 9.58 -6.08
CA THR A 137 -6.45 8.88 -5.03
C THR A 137 -6.11 9.44 -3.66
N VAL A 138 -7.14 9.71 -2.87
CA VAL A 138 -7.01 10.11 -1.47
C VAL A 138 -7.42 8.94 -0.59
N THR A 139 -6.48 8.41 0.19
CA THR A 139 -6.70 7.40 1.22
C THR A 139 -6.87 8.07 2.59
N LEU A 140 -7.87 7.65 3.34
CA LEU A 140 -8.27 8.19 4.63
C LEU A 140 -8.15 7.10 5.69
N VAL A 141 -7.24 7.27 6.64
CA VAL A 141 -7.02 6.29 7.72
C VAL A 141 -7.77 6.76 8.96
N MET A 142 -8.72 5.96 9.44
CA MET A 142 -9.69 6.35 10.46
C MET A 142 -9.20 6.20 11.91
N ASP A 143 -7.89 5.97 12.11
CA ASP A 143 -7.28 5.75 13.41
C ASP A 143 -5.85 6.33 13.43
N SER A 144 -5.50 6.94 14.56
CA SER A 144 -4.14 7.34 14.93
C SER A 144 -3.12 6.20 14.94
N SER A 145 -3.58 4.95 15.06
CA SER A 145 -2.73 3.76 14.87
C SER A 145 -2.23 3.61 13.43
N ARG A 146 -2.83 4.34 12.47
CA ARG A 146 -2.50 4.31 11.04
C ARG A 146 -2.58 2.92 10.42
N GLN A 147 -3.36 2.05 11.03
CA GLN A 147 -3.59 0.69 10.57
C GLN A 147 -4.54 0.72 9.37
N LEU A 148 -4.10 0.20 8.23
CA LEU A 148 -4.86 0.19 6.99
C LEU A 148 -5.65 -1.10 6.78
N VAL A 149 -5.05 -2.22 7.17
CA VAL A 149 -5.69 -3.54 7.19
C VAL A 149 -4.99 -4.41 8.22
N SER A 150 -5.73 -5.33 8.83
CA SER A 150 -5.21 -6.23 9.85
C SER A 150 -5.97 -7.55 9.95
N SER A 151 -5.31 -8.53 10.55
CA SER A 151 -5.88 -9.75 11.11
C SER A 151 -5.48 -9.86 12.58
N ASP A 152 -6.49 -9.89 13.45
CA ASP A 152 -6.34 -10.13 14.89
C ASP A 152 -7.13 -11.36 15.35
N PHE A 153 -7.73 -12.08 14.39
CA PHE A 153 -8.33 -13.39 14.55
C PHE A 153 -9.36 -13.47 15.67
N ARG A 154 -10.03 -12.37 16.04
CA ARG A 154 -10.96 -12.36 17.19
C ARG A 154 -12.03 -13.44 17.13
N PHE A 155 -12.50 -13.74 15.91
CA PHE A 155 -13.69 -14.55 15.68
C PHE A 155 -13.45 -15.75 14.74
N SER A 156 -12.46 -15.70 13.85
CA SER A 156 -12.21 -16.77 12.87
C SER A 156 -10.78 -16.72 12.31
N ASP A 157 -10.48 -17.61 11.37
CA ASP A 157 -9.26 -17.61 10.56
C ASP A 157 -9.24 -16.54 9.45
N GLU A 158 -10.32 -15.76 9.29
CA GLU A 158 -10.46 -14.67 8.32
C GLU A 158 -10.15 -15.05 6.86
N GLY A 159 -10.28 -16.33 6.49
CA GLY A 159 -9.99 -16.82 5.14
C GLY A 159 -8.50 -16.99 4.83
N TRP A 160 -7.64 -16.98 5.84
CA TRP A 160 -6.23 -17.35 5.69
C TRP A 160 -6.08 -18.80 5.22
N SER A 161 -4.98 -19.10 4.57
CA SER A 161 -4.66 -20.46 4.12
C SER A 161 -3.16 -20.70 4.11
N THR A 162 -2.74 -21.88 3.68
CA THR A 162 -1.33 -22.24 3.47
C THR A 162 -1.09 -22.65 2.02
N VAL A 163 0.12 -22.37 1.53
CA VAL A 163 0.63 -22.80 0.22
C VAL A 163 2.01 -23.43 0.36
N GLY A 164 2.41 -24.27 -0.59
CA GLY A 164 3.70 -24.98 -0.56
C GLY A 164 3.52 -26.49 -0.59
N ASN A 165 4.31 -27.23 0.20
CA ASN A 165 4.07 -28.65 0.53
C ASN A 165 2.73 -28.86 1.25
N LYS A 166 2.16 -27.82 1.86
CA LYS A 166 0.83 -27.82 2.48
C LYS A 166 -0.15 -26.90 1.77
N ALA A 167 -1.28 -27.42 1.31
CA ALA A 167 -2.40 -26.62 0.79
C ALA A 167 -3.62 -26.79 1.71
N SER A 168 -4.07 -25.68 2.31
CA SER A 168 -5.42 -25.49 2.89
C SER A 168 -5.73 -26.01 4.31
N GLN A 169 -4.80 -25.97 5.26
CA GLN A 169 -5.10 -26.32 6.67
C GLN A 169 -4.49 -25.34 7.67
N VAL A 170 -5.01 -24.11 7.71
CA VAL A 170 -4.87 -23.28 8.91
C VAL A 170 -5.90 -23.72 9.93
N GLN A 171 -5.55 -23.65 11.21
CA GLN A 171 -6.44 -23.89 12.33
C GLN A 171 -6.55 -22.62 13.15
N TYR A 172 -7.77 -22.26 13.55
CA TYR A 172 -8.02 -21.12 14.42
C TYR A 172 -7.99 -21.56 15.89
N GLU A 173 -7.24 -20.82 16.70
CA GLU A 173 -7.21 -20.96 18.15
C GLU A 173 -7.84 -19.73 18.82
N GLY A 174 -8.94 -19.99 19.52
CA GLY A 174 -9.71 -18.98 20.25
C GLY A 174 -9.17 -18.68 21.65
N VAL A 175 -8.15 -19.39 22.10
CA VAL A 175 -7.55 -19.26 23.44
C VAL A 175 -6.16 -18.62 23.36
N SER A 176 -5.92 -17.62 24.20
CA SER A 176 -4.64 -16.92 24.24
C SER A 176 -3.50 -17.78 24.79
N ARG A 177 -2.30 -17.59 24.24
CA ARG A 177 -1.04 -18.16 24.72
C ARG A 177 0.06 -17.10 24.69
N GLY A 178 0.35 -16.50 25.84
CA GLY A 178 1.30 -15.39 25.96
C GLY A 178 0.78 -14.12 25.26
N GLU A 179 1.57 -13.58 24.33
CA GLU A 179 1.15 -12.42 23.51
C GLU A 179 0.34 -12.80 22.27
N LEU A 180 0.25 -14.09 21.92
CA LEU A 180 -0.75 -14.57 20.96
C LEU A 180 -2.11 -14.55 21.68
N LYS A 181 -2.99 -13.63 21.33
CA LYS A 181 -4.30 -13.48 21.99
C LYS A 181 -5.32 -14.42 21.36
N LYS A 182 -5.40 -14.39 20.05
CA LYS A 182 -6.29 -15.16 19.19
C LYS A 182 -5.50 -15.36 17.92
N TYR A 183 -5.29 -16.59 17.49
CA TYR A 183 -4.30 -16.81 16.44
C TYR A 183 -4.71 -17.93 15.51
N ILE A 184 -4.09 -17.96 14.33
CA ILE A 184 -4.12 -19.14 13.49
C ILE A 184 -2.78 -19.85 13.58
N TYR A 185 -2.79 -21.15 13.35
CA TYR A 185 -1.57 -21.93 13.24
C TYR A 185 -1.68 -22.99 12.15
N ALA A 186 -0.54 -23.44 11.69
CA ALA A 186 -0.43 -24.59 10.80
C ALA A 186 0.81 -25.39 11.19
N ALA A 187 0.70 -26.71 11.01
CA ALA A 187 1.82 -27.64 11.18
C ALA A 187 2.32 -28.15 9.83
N ASP A 188 3.61 -28.37 9.70
CA ASP A 188 4.13 -29.23 8.64
C ASP A 188 3.93 -30.70 9.02
N ASP A 189 3.44 -31.50 8.08
CA ASP A 189 3.32 -32.95 8.16
C ASP A 189 3.96 -33.68 6.97
N LEU A 190 4.61 -32.95 6.06
CA LEU A 190 5.18 -33.45 4.81
C LEU A 190 6.62 -32.94 4.60
N ILE A 191 7.56 -33.73 5.09
CA ILE A 191 8.99 -33.44 4.98
C ILE A 191 9.54 -34.03 3.66
N ASP A 192 9.95 -33.17 2.72
CA ASP A 192 10.57 -33.58 1.43
C ASP A 192 12.10 -33.47 1.52
N VAL A 193 12.72 -34.43 2.23
CA VAL A 193 14.18 -34.45 2.42
C VAL A 193 14.94 -34.85 1.16
N ASP A 194 15.97 -34.07 0.81
CA ASP A 194 16.97 -34.48 -0.18
C ASP A 194 17.97 -35.53 0.38
N ASN A 195 18.93 -35.93 -0.45
CA ASN A 195 19.96 -36.90 -0.06
C ASN A 195 20.86 -36.40 1.10
N GLU A 196 20.83 -35.10 1.40
CA GLU A 196 21.57 -34.42 2.47
C GLU A 196 20.68 -34.12 3.69
N LYS A 197 19.40 -34.53 3.65
CA LYS A 197 18.35 -34.30 4.67
C LYS A 197 17.88 -32.85 4.79
N ASN A 198 18.02 -32.06 3.72
CA ASN A 198 17.42 -30.73 3.65
C ASN A 198 15.98 -30.85 3.15
N ASP A 199 15.04 -30.16 3.77
CA ASP A 199 13.71 -30.07 3.21
C ASP A 199 13.73 -29.18 1.96
N ARG A 200 13.25 -29.72 0.84
CA ARG A 200 13.25 -29.04 -0.46
C ARG A 200 12.00 -28.19 -0.69
N ARG A 201 10.99 -28.28 0.18
CA ARG A 201 9.70 -27.63 -0.02
C ARG A 201 9.32 -26.82 1.21
N LEU A 202 9.17 -25.53 1.00
CA LEU A 202 8.69 -24.61 2.02
C LEU A 202 7.16 -24.51 1.98
N TRP A 203 6.52 -24.46 3.14
CA TRP A 203 5.17 -23.92 3.28
C TRP A 203 5.17 -22.47 3.81
N LYS A 204 4.11 -21.75 3.41
CA LYS A 204 3.88 -20.35 3.78
C LYS A 204 2.42 -20.11 4.11
N PHE A 205 2.15 -19.23 5.06
CA PHE A 205 0.84 -18.63 5.23
C PHE A 205 0.53 -17.73 4.03
N LEU A 206 -0.64 -17.93 3.43
CA LEU A 206 -1.17 -17.07 2.39
C LEU A 206 -2.21 -16.13 3.00
N LEU A 207 -1.97 -14.83 2.85
CA LEU A 207 -2.85 -13.79 3.36
C LEU A 207 -4.15 -13.72 2.54
N PRO A 208 -5.31 -13.40 3.18
CA PRO A 208 -6.59 -13.28 2.51
C PRO A 208 -6.68 -12.03 1.61
N GLU A 209 -7.71 -11.98 0.75
CA GLU A 209 -7.87 -10.95 -0.29
C GLU A 209 -7.86 -9.50 0.21
N LYS A 210 -8.24 -9.26 1.47
CA LYS A 210 -8.18 -7.91 2.08
C LYS A 210 -6.76 -7.32 2.15
N PHE A 211 -5.72 -8.15 2.01
CA PHE A 211 -4.31 -7.74 1.91
C PHE A 211 -3.82 -7.65 0.46
N THR A 212 -4.71 -7.69 -0.53
CA THR A 212 -4.39 -7.56 -1.96
C THR A 212 -5.02 -6.31 -2.56
N GLY A 213 -4.50 -5.84 -3.68
CA GLY A 213 -4.96 -4.62 -4.35
C GLY A 213 -3.94 -3.48 -4.32
N TRP A 214 -4.45 -2.25 -4.28
CA TRP A 214 -3.63 -1.04 -4.32
C TRP A 214 -3.23 -0.61 -2.92
N PHE A 215 -1.94 -0.70 -2.64
CA PHE A 215 -1.34 -0.35 -1.36
C PHE A 215 -0.07 0.50 -1.52
N GLY A 216 0.03 1.26 -2.62
CA GLY A 216 1.14 2.19 -2.84
C GLY A 216 1.29 3.20 -1.67
N SER A 217 0.17 3.58 -1.04
CA SER A 217 0.14 4.42 0.17
C SER A 217 0.86 3.83 1.39
N TRP A 218 1.35 2.59 1.33
CA TRP A 218 2.14 1.94 2.39
C TRP A 218 3.64 2.18 2.26
N TYR A 219 4.12 2.70 1.14
CA TYR A 219 5.55 2.88 0.87
C TYR A 219 6.24 3.73 1.96
N GLY A 220 7.08 3.14 2.80
CA GLY A 220 7.75 3.80 3.94
C GLY A 220 7.07 3.59 5.29
N GLY A 221 5.95 2.86 5.33
CA GLY A 221 5.29 2.36 6.54
C GLY A 221 5.93 1.07 7.07
N THR A 222 5.17 0.29 7.84
CA THR A 222 5.60 -1.00 8.37
C THR A 222 4.59 -2.11 8.10
N PHE A 223 5.11 -3.31 7.89
CA PHE A 223 4.36 -4.56 7.93
C PHE A 223 4.74 -5.33 9.19
N GLU A 224 3.75 -5.65 10.02
CA GLU A 224 3.96 -6.21 11.35
C GLU A 224 3.18 -7.50 11.52
N PHE A 225 3.76 -8.45 12.25
CA PHE A 225 3.12 -9.70 12.67
C PHE A 225 3.91 -10.35 13.81
N THR A 226 3.24 -11.23 14.56
CA THR A 226 3.85 -12.01 15.64
C THR A 226 3.87 -13.48 15.26
N LEU A 227 5.02 -14.15 15.43
CA LEU A 227 5.16 -15.60 15.26
C LEU A 227 5.53 -16.30 16.58
N SER A 228 5.17 -17.58 16.68
CA SER A 228 5.64 -18.49 17.74
C SER A 228 5.60 -19.94 17.25
N SER A 229 6.54 -20.77 17.71
CA SER A 229 6.54 -22.21 17.48
C SER A 229 5.88 -22.97 18.63
N PHE A 230 5.17 -24.06 18.32
CA PHE A 230 4.49 -24.93 19.29
C PHE A 230 5.02 -26.37 19.35
N GLY A 231 5.95 -26.73 18.48
CA GLY A 231 6.37 -28.13 18.33
C GLY A 231 7.82 -28.37 17.91
N SER A 232 8.59 -27.33 17.58
CA SER A 232 9.96 -27.49 17.07
C SER A 232 10.91 -26.46 17.68
N ASP A 233 12.16 -26.88 17.89
CA ASP A 233 13.28 -26.01 18.20
C ASP A 233 13.73 -25.33 16.91
N CYS A 234 13.39 -24.04 16.74
CA CYS A 234 13.80 -23.26 15.60
C CYS A 234 15.13 -22.53 15.85
N SER A 235 15.87 -22.82 16.93
CA SER A 235 17.21 -22.23 17.16
C SER A 235 18.21 -22.59 16.05
N GLY A 236 17.90 -23.62 15.25
CA GLY A 236 18.59 -23.99 14.01
C GLY A 236 17.89 -23.54 12.73
N ALA A 237 17.01 -22.51 12.74
CA ALA A 237 16.21 -22.05 11.59
C ALA A 237 17.00 -21.61 10.34
N ASN A 238 18.32 -21.74 10.36
CA ASN A 238 19.22 -21.57 9.23
C ASN A 238 19.58 -22.90 8.54
N ASN A 239 18.93 -24.02 8.89
CA ASN A 239 19.30 -25.35 8.38
C ASN A 239 18.66 -25.71 7.03
N HIS A 240 17.74 -24.89 6.51
CA HIS A 240 17.39 -25.00 5.09
C HIS A 240 18.62 -24.60 4.28
N TRP A 241 19.08 -25.48 3.37
CA TRP A 241 20.16 -25.14 2.43
C TRP A 241 19.62 -24.16 1.40
N VAL A 242 19.54 -22.89 1.80
CA VAL A 242 19.23 -21.78 0.91
C VAL A 242 20.51 -21.15 0.43
N ASP A 243 20.62 -21.03 -0.88
CA ASP A 243 21.57 -20.09 -1.45
C ASP A 243 21.00 -18.70 -1.23
N GLU A 244 21.43 -18.01 -0.17
CA GLU A 244 20.96 -16.66 0.16
C GLU A 244 21.17 -15.64 -0.97
N THR A 245 21.98 -15.95 -1.98
CA THR A 245 22.24 -15.08 -3.12
C THR A 245 21.23 -15.31 -4.25
N PHE A 246 20.96 -16.58 -4.58
CA PHE A 246 20.11 -16.95 -5.72
C PHE A 246 18.68 -17.39 -5.34
N ARG A 247 18.48 -17.84 -4.10
CA ARG A 247 17.23 -18.39 -3.53
C ARG A 247 17.12 -18.09 -2.02
N PRO A 248 17.03 -16.82 -1.63
CA PRO A 248 16.96 -16.46 -0.21
C PRO A 248 15.74 -17.08 0.48
N LEU A 249 15.90 -17.43 1.76
CA LEU A 249 14.78 -17.83 2.61
C LEU A 249 13.94 -16.60 2.96
N ASN A 250 12.97 -16.27 2.10
CA ASN A 250 12.12 -15.11 2.28
C ASN A 250 11.12 -15.32 3.41
N LEU A 251 11.25 -14.53 4.47
CA LEU A 251 10.27 -14.43 5.56
C LEU A 251 8.94 -13.87 5.03
N VAL A 252 8.98 -12.88 4.13
CA VAL A 252 7.79 -12.32 3.48
C VAL A 252 7.99 -12.29 1.98
N GLU A 253 6.96 -12.66 1.22
CA GLU A 253 6.92 -12.50 -0.24
C GLU A 253 5.67 -11.74 -0.66
N ILE A 254 5.86 -10.73 -1.51
CA ILE A 254 4.79 -9.96 -2.12
C ILE A 254 4.90 -10.14 -3.62
N TYR A 255 3.83 -10.63 -4.22
CA TYR A 255 3.73 -10.85 -5.66
C TYR A 255 2.67 -9.94 -6.27
N CYS A 256 3.01 -9.36 -7.41
CA CYS A 256 2.10 -8.60 -8.25
C CYS A 256 2.05 -9.22 -9.64
N LYS A 257 0.88 -9.66 -10.09
CA LYS A 257 0.69 -10.32 -11.39
C LYS A 257 0.77 -9.37 -12.58
N SER A 258 0.30 -8.14 -12.41
CA SER A 258 0.23 -7.14 -13.48
C SER A 258 1.53 -6.35 -13.67
N CYS A 259 2.46 -6.46 -12.72
CA CYS A 259 3.70 -5.69 -12.71
C CYS A 259 4.71 -6.18 -13.76
N ASP A 260 5.73 -5.37 -14.02
CA ASP A 260 6.78 -5.64 -15.01
C ASP A 260 6.17 -5.95 -16.40
N LEU A 261 5.26 -5.08 -16.84
CA LEU A 261 4.54 -5.23 -18.12
C LEU A 261 3.77 -6.56 -18.22
N PHE A 262 3.03 -6.92 -17.17
CA PHE A 262 2.26 -8.17 -17.06
C PHE A 262 3.08 -9.46 -17.05
N LYS A 263 4.41 -9.40 -16.85
CA LYS A 263 5.22 -10.59 -16.58
C LYS A 263 5.06 -11.09 -15.15
N GLY A 264 4.55 -10.23 -14.28
CA GLY A 264 4.51 -10.43 -12.84
C GLY A 264 5.80 -9.92 -12.21
N ALA A 265 5.81 -9.70 -10.90
CA ALA A 265 7.02 -9.36 -10.15
C ALA A 265 6.87 -9.82 -8.70
N THR A 266 7.96 -10.33 -8.13
CA THR A 266 8.04 -10.74 -6.73
C THR A 266 9.11 -9.91 -6.03
N ILE A 267 8.77 -9.37 -4.86
CA ILE A 267 9.74 -8.86 -3.88
C ILE A 267 9.67 -9.74 -2.64
N GLY A 268 10.84 -10.09 -2.11
CA GLY A 268 11.02 -10.91 -0.92
C GLY A 268 11.79 -10.16 0.15
N PHE A 269 11.37 -10.31 1.39
CA PHE A 269 12.12 -9.88 2.55
C PHE A 269 12.81 -11.11 3.16
N PRO A 270 14.15 -11.24 3.04
CA PRO A 270 14.86 -12.42 3.51
C PRO A 270 14.85 -12.48 5.04
N LEU A 271 14.75 -13.69 5.59
CA LEU A 271 14.90 -13.93 7.03
C LEU A 271 16.28 -13.48 7.52
N SER A 272 17.30 -13.57 6.66
CA SER A 272 18.65 -13.07 6.96
C SER A 272 18.74 -11.55 7.17
N ALA A 273 17.69 -10.79 6.83
CA ALA A 273 17.61 -9.35 7.11
C ALA A 273 16.97 -9.04 8.49
N THR A 274 16.58 -10.07 9.24
CA THR A 274 16.17 -9.96 10.65
C THR A 274 17.22 -10.60 11.56
N ASP A 275 16.96 -10.63 12.87
CA ASP A 275 17.75 -11.38 13.85
C ASP A 275 17.50 -12.91 13.80
N GLY A 276 16.77 -13.39 12.77
CA GLY A 276 16.31 -14.78 12.65
C GLY A 276 15.01 -15.06 13.42
N PHE A 277 14.69 -16.34 13.58
CA PHE A 277 13.54 -16.83 14.35
C PHE A 277 13.94 -18.12 15.06
N ASP A 278 14.02 -18.09 16.40
CA ASP A 278 14.42 -19.24 17.22
C ASP A 278 13.23 -20.07 17.73
N GLY A 279 12.01 -19.71 17.32
CA GLY A 279 10.78 -20.38 17.72
C GLY A 279 10.11 -19.74 18.92
N GLN A 280 10.78 -18.82 19.63
CA GLN A 280 10.17 -18.03 20.68
C GLN A 280 9.21 -16.99 20.10
N LEU A 281 8.32 -16.49 20.96
CA LEU A 281 7.38 -15.44 20.57
C LEU A 281 8.14 -14.21 20.07
N THR A 282 8.00 -13.91 18.78
CA THR A 282 8.79 -12.89 18.09
C THR A 282 7.86 -11.95 17.32
N ASN A 283 8.01 -10.64 17.55
CA ASN A 283 7.33 -9.61 16.78
C ASN A 283 8.23 -9.14 15.64
N PHE A 284 7.79 -9.36 14.41
CA PHE A 284 8.46 -8.84 13.23
C PHE A 284 7.89 -7.47 12.88
N THR A 285 8.79 -6.53 12.60
CA THR A 285 8.46 -5.19 12.11
C THR A 285 9.30 -4.90 10.89
N ILE A 286 8.70 -5.03 9.71
CA ILE A 286 9.38 -4.88 8.43
C ILE A 286 9.10 -3.50 7.86
N SER A 287 10.15 -2.74 7.58
CA SER A 287 10.02 -1.43 6.93
C SER A 287 9.69 -1.59 5.45
N MET A 288 8.67 -0.87 4.98
CA MET A 288 8.20 -0.91 3.59
C MET A 288 8.95 0.08 2.70
N ASN A 289 10.28 0.04 2.75
CA ASN A 289 11.16 0.84 1.91
C ASN A 289 12.11 -0.08 1.15
N GLU A 290 12.38 0.21 -0.12
CA GLU A 290 13.19 -0.63 -1.00
C GLU A 290 14.59 -0.90 -0.45
N THR A 291 15.15 0.01 0.36
CA THR A 291 16.49 -0.11 0.92
C THR A 291 16.55 -0.88 2.24
N SER A 292 15.42 -1.30 2.80
CA SER A 292 15.34 -1.90 4.15
C SER A 292 15.68 -3.39 4.21
N GLY A 293 16.25 -3.96 3.15
CA GLY A 293 16.61 -5.38 3.06
C GLY A 293 15.78 -6.19 2.05
N TRP A 294 14.77 -5.57 1.45
CA TRP A 294 13.98 -6.18 0.38
C TRP A 294 14.85 -6.52 -0.84
N ARG A 295 14.49 -7.62 -1.50
CA ARG A 295 15.11 -8.09 -2.73
C ARG A 295 14.05 -8.42 -3.78
N LYS A 296 14.36 -8.20 -5.05
CA LYS A 296 13.52 -8.50 -6.20
C LYS A 296 13.96 -9.81 -6.83
N ASP A 297 12.99 -10.68 -7.09
CA ASP A 297 13.18 -11.89 -7.86
C ASP A 297 13.56 -11.54 -9.32
N PRO A 298 14.71 -12.02 -9.82
CA PRO A 298 15.10 -11.82 -11.22
C PRO A 298 14.27 -12.66 -12.21
N GLN A 299 13.33 -13.48 -11.73
CA GLN A 299 12.52 -14.44 -12.50
C GLN A 299 13.34 -15.50 -13.23
N ASN A 300 14.60 -15.63 -12.83
CA ASN A 300 15.54 -16.53 -13.42
C ASN A 300 16.54 -16.96 -12.35
N ILE A 301 16.47 -18.24 -12.03
CA ILE A 301 17.23 -18.90 -10.96
C ILE A 301 18.75 -18.81 -11.11
N LEU A 302 19.26 -18.37 -12.27
CA LEU A 302 20.69 -18.19 -12.54
C LEU A 302 21.20 -16.80 -12.17
N TYR A 303 20.31 -15.88 -11.77
CA TYR A 303 20.67 -14.54 -11.36
C TYR A 303 20.38 -14.31 -9.88
N GLU A 304 21.14 -13.39 -9.31
CA GLU A 304 21.01 -13.03 -7.90
C GLU A 304 19.75 -12.19 -7.66
N TRP A 305 19.16 -12.35 -6.49
CA TRP A 305 18.11 -11.45 -6.01
C TRP A 305 18.74 -10.11 -5.65
N THR A 306 18.30 -9.04 -6.32
CA THR A 306 18.89 -7.70 -6.18
C THR A 306 17.97 -6.76 -5.43
N THR A 307 18.51 -5.70 -4.83
CA THR A 307 17.66 -4.67 -4.21
C THR A 307 16.71 -4.07 -5.25
N PRO A 308 15.38 -4.04 -5.00
CA PRO A 308 14.44 -3.44 -5.94
C PRO A 308 14.74 -1.95 -6.10
N THR A 309 14.52 -1.42 -7.30
CA THR A 309 14.46 0.03 -7.47
C THR A 309 13.20 0.56 -6.78
N LYS A 310 13.24 1.81 -6.34
CA LYS A 310 12.08 2.49 -5.74
C LYS A 310 10.80 2.34 -6.55
N CYS A 311 10.88 2.52 -7.87
CA CYS A 311 9.73 2.34 -8.75
C CYS A 311 9.23 0.90 -8.78
N SER A 312 10.13 -0.08 -8.96
CA SER A 312 9.70 -1.48 -9.00
C SER A 312 9.09 -1.94 -7.67
N PHE A 313 9.56 -1.37 -6.55
CA PHE A 313 9.01 -1.65 -5.23
C PHE A 313 7.58 -1.09 -5.10
N ILE A 314 7.40 0.19 -5.44
CA ILE A 314 6.08 0.85 -5.38
C ILE A 314 5.10 0.21 -6.35
N GLU A 315 5.54 -0.12 -7.57
CA GLU A 315 4.73 -0.81 -8.57
C GLU A 315 4.13 -2.11 -7.99
N VAL A 316 4.94 -2.91 -7.29
CA VAL A 316 4.47 -4.14 -6.64
C VAL A 316 3.48 -3.84 -5.51
N LEU A 317 3.75 -2.84 -4.65
CA LEU A 317 2.80 -2.42 -3.61
C LEU A 317 1.48 -1.89 -4.17
N SER A 318 1.51 -1.35 -5.38
CA SER A 318 0.35 -0.84 -6.10
C SER A 318 -0.52 -1.91 -6.77
N GLY A 319 -0.04 -3.13 -6.88
CA GLY A 319 -0.70 -4.22 -7.59
C GLY A 319 -0.62 -5.55 -6.86
N ILE A 320 -0.60 -5.54 -5.52
CA ILE A 320 -0.43 -6.75 -4.72
C ILE A 320 -1.49 -7.77 -5.11
N THR A 321 -1.03 -8.92 -5.57
CA THR A 321 -1.88 -10.06 -5.95
C THR A 321 -1.84 -11.15 -4.90
N SER A 322 -0.72 -11.32 -4.21
CA SER A 322 -0.63 -12.21 -3.04
C SER A 322 0.49 -11.77 -2.11
N VAL A 323 0.26 -11.94 -0.81
CA VAL A 323 1.28 -11.81 0.24
C VAL A 323 1.41 -13.14 0.95
N LYS A 324 2.64 -13.56 1.22
CA LYS A 324 2.95 -14.79 1.92
C LYS A 324 3.91 -14.53 3.07
N ILE A 325 3.73 -15.24 4.18
CA ILE A 325 4.65 -15.25 5.32
C ILE A 325 5.18 -16.66 5.50
N LEU A 326 6.49 -16.81 5.68
CA LEU A 326 7.14 -18.09 5.90
C LEU A 326 6.53 -18.82 7.11
N GLY A 327 6.15 -20.08 6.91
CA GLY A 327 5.73 -20.97 7.99
C GLY A 327 6.74 -22.09 8.24
N ASP A 328 7.56 -22.40 7.24
CA ASP A 328 8.56 -23.46 7.26
C ASP A 328 9.92 -22.91 7.68
N PHE A 329 10.34 -23.21 8.91
CA PHE A 329 11.58 -22.70 9.49
C PHE A 329 12.58 -23.81 9.79
N THR A 330 12.18 -25.08 9.78
CA THR A 330 13.05 -26.19 10.16
C THR A 330 13.04 -27.27 9.09
N ASN A 331 14.02 -28.19 9.11
CA ASN A 331 14.03 -29.33 8.18
C ASN A 331 13.15 -30.50 8.68
N TRP A 332 12.25 -30.23 9.63
CA TRP A 332 11.49 -31.24 10.33
C TRP A 332 10.09 -30.72 10.68
N TYR A 333 9.24 -31.57 11.26
CA TYR A 333 7.91 -31.18 11.68
C TYR A 333 7.94 -29.95 12.60
N GLU A 334 7.32 -28.86 12.15
CA GLU A 334 7.05 -27.70 13.00
C GLU A 334 5.57 -27.36 13.05
N THR A 335 5.20 -26.60 14.07
CA THR A 335 3.87 -25.99 14.17
C THR A 335 4.06 -24.52 14.48
N ILE A 336 3.72 -23.65 13.53
CA ILE A 336 3.88 -22.20 13.67
C ILE A 336 2.52 -21.55 13.84
N GLY A 337 2.42 -20.67 14.84
CA GLY A 337 1.29 -19.77 15.05
C GLY A 337 1.62 -18.34 14.63
N ILE A 338 0.60 -17.62 14.14
CA ILE A 338 0.69 -16.22 13.73
C ILE A 338 -0.49 -15.40 14.27
N ASP A 339 -0.19 -14.18 14.73
CA ASP A 339 -1.15 -13.20 15.26
C ASP A 339 -0.70 -11.76 14.88
N ASN A 340 -1.53 -10.76 15.16
CA ASN A 340 -1.26 -9.32 15.06
C ASN A 340 -0.76 -8.87 13.69
N VAL A 341 -1.24 -9.50 12.61
CA VAL A 341 -0.81 -9.18 11.25
C VAL A 341 -1.43 -7.87 10.84
N ARG A 342 -0.62 -6.86 10.51
CA ARG A 342 -1.13 -5.53 10.15
C ARG A 342 -0.19 -4.75 9.26
N TRP A 343 -0.79 -3.89 8.46
CA TRP A 343 -0.09 -2.86 7.70
C TRP A 343 -0.31 -1.51 8.34
N ILE A 344 0.78 -0.81 8.59
CA ILE A 344 0.78 0.51 9.20
C ILE A 344 1.33 1.52 8.19
N ALA A 345 0.52 2.51 7.85
CA ALA A 345 0.95 3.60 6.98
C ALA A 345 2.08 4.40 7.64
N ALA A 346 3.02 4.94 6.87
CA ALA A 346 4.03 5.79 7.48
C ALA A 346 3.39 7.08 8.04
N PRO A 347 4.09 7.73 8.99
CA PRO A 347 3.56 8.95 9.61
C PRO A 347 3.39 10.05 8.55
N SER A 348 2.15 10.50 8.30
CA SER A 348 1.89 11.66 7.44
C SER A 348 1.29 12.80 8.27
N LYS A 349 2.10 13.84 8.55
CA LYS A 349 1.56 15.13 9.02
C LYS A 349 0.97 15.91 7.84
N GLY A 350 -0.02 15.33 7.14
CA GLY A 350 -0.65 15.92 5.96
C GLY A 350 0.29 16.12 4.76
N ARG A 351 1.22 15.18 4.54
CA ARG A 351 2.22 15.23 3.45
C ARG A 351 2.07 14.07 2.48
N TYR A 352 2.54 14.31 1.25
CA TYR A 352 2.73 13.32 0.19
C TYR A 352 3.54 12.14 0.71
N HIS A 353 3.02 10.94 0.47
CA HIS A 353 3.68 9.72 0.91
C HIS A 353 4.35 8.97 -0.24
N LEU A 354 3.80 9.12 -1.44
CA LEU A 354 4.35 8.54 -2.65
C LEU A 354 5.31 9.52 -3.36
N PRO A 355 6.51 9.07 -3.78
CA PRO A 355 7.41 9.84 -4.63
C PRO A 355 6.71 10.35 -5.89
N ILE A 356 7.11 11.53 -6.39
CA ILE A 356 6.53 12.14 -7.60
C ILE A 356 6.54 11.15 -8.78
N CYS A 357 7.60 10.35 -8.93
CA CYS A 357 7.68 9.42 -10.04
C CYS A 357 6.63 8.30 -10.02
N ALA A 358 5.95 8.06 -8.90
CA ALA A 358 4.87 7.07 -8.79
C ALA A 358 3.47 7.69 -8.90
N GLN A 359 3.36 8.95 -9.33
CA GLN A 359 2.08 9.67 -9.36
C GLN A 359 1.42 9.67 -10.75
N ASP A 360 2.13 9.20 -11.77
CA ASP A 360 1.74 9.33 -13.17
C ASP A 360 0.65 8.32 -13.61
N SER A 361 0.15 7.47 -12.71
CA SER A 361 -1.05 6.66 -12.94
C SER A 361 -1.94 6.56 -11.71
N PRO A 362 -3.27 6.43 -11.87
CA PRO A 362 -4.23 6.36 -10.75
C PRO A 362 -3.99 5.22 -9.75
N ASP A 363 -3.30 4.18 -10.19
CA ASP A 363 -2.91 3.02 -9.38
C ASP A 363 -1.41 3.01 -9.04
N CYS A 364 -0.64 4.02 -9.45
CA CYS A 364 0.81 4.13 -9.30
C CYS A 364 1.63 2.97 -9.93
N ARG A 365 1.03 2.17 -10.82
CA ARG A 365 1.72 1.09 -11.53
C ARG A 365 2.65 1.60 -12.62
N ALA A 366 2.38 2.78 -13.18
CA ALA A 366 3.34 3.44 -14.04
C ALA A 366 4.21 4.34 -13.17
N CYS A 367 5.50 4.00 -13.05
CA CYS A 367 6.45 4.79 -12.29
C CYS A 367 7.57 5.28 -13.21
N SER A 368 7.84 6.59 -13.20
CA SER A 368 8.69 7.31 -14.15
C SER A 368 10.08 7.70 -13.62
N CYS A 369 10.56 7.02 -12.56
CA CYS A 369 11.97 7.09 -12.17
C CYS A 369 12.81 6.27 -13.18
#